data_AF-A0A269YPH4-F1
#
_entry.id   AF-A0A269YPH4-F1
#
_cell.length_a   1.000
_cell.length_b   1.000
_cell.length_c   1.000
_cell.angle_alpha   90.00
_cell.angle_beta   90.00
_cell.angle_gamma   90.00
#
_symmetry.space_group_name_H-M   'P 1'
#
loop_
_entity.id
_entity.type
_entity.pdbx_description
1 polymer ?
#
loop_
_entity_poly.entity_id
_entity_poly.type
_entity_poly.pdbx_seq_one_letter_code
_entity_poly.pdbx_strand_id
1 'polypeptide(L)'
;MTHKKVIMISSLLVILVATLVGTWAFQPQQKHRRASETPVVRRSYLPLSTKMFYQHPKMRDSAIIYFAIKHLHIQRWQEVADFKAGWQVERYQKAGKWQYLVWPDQNIGDQEKQLTPNWFEISKDHRVTYHSFEVHTAASDEDQHATVAINRIVTQINADRAAGTVRRMTRHLTIKVHN
;
A
#
# COMPACT_ATOMS: atom_id res chain seq x y z
N MET A 1 -28.93 -2.63 -56.03
CA MET A 1 -28.07 -3.35 -56.98
C MET A 1 -27.70 -2.36 -58.08
N THR A 2 -26.53 -1.72 -57.94
CA THR A 2 -26.06 -0.65 -58.83
C THR A 2 -24.53 -0.65 -58.79
N HIS A 3 -23.94 -0.69 -59.99
CA HIS A 3 -22.50 -0.81 -60.25
C HIS A 3 -21.72 0.46 -59.87
N LYS A 4 -20.46 0.31 -59.44
CA LYS A 4 -19.28 0.79 -60.20
C LYS A 4 -17.97 0.36 -59.51
N LYS A 5 -17.13 -0.32 -60.29
CA LYS A 5 -15.75 -0.72 -59.99
C LYS A 5 -14.82 0.46 -60.30
N VAL A 6 -13.86 0.76 -59.43
CA VAL A 6 -12.72 1.64 -59.75
C VAL A 6 -11.50 0.76 -59.90
N ILE A 7 -10.92 0.84 -61.09
CA ILE A 7 -9.66 0.20 -61.53
C ILE A 7 -8.55 1.24 -61.34
N MET A 8 -7.39 0.84 -60.83
CA MET A 8 -6.11 1.18 -61.49
C MET A 8 -5.00 0.26 -60.98
N ILE A 9 -4.50 -0.54 -61.92
CA ILE A 9 -3.42 -1.51 -61.78
C ILE A 9 -2.10 -0.84 -62.17
N SER A 10 -1.07 -1.22 -61.41
CA SER A 10 0.37 -1.17 -61.63
C SER A 10 0.89 -1.17 -63.06
N SER A 11 2.03 -0.48 -63.27
CA SER A 11 3.20 -0.79 -64.13
C SER A 11 4.08 0.48 -64.14
N LEU A 12 5.41 0.52 -64.03
CA LEU A 12 6.40 -0.30 -64.72
C LEU A 12 7.77 -0.06 -64.05
N LEU A 13 8.56 -1.13 -63.94
CA LEU A 13 9.97 -1.17 -63.57
C LEU A 13 10.85 -0.42 -64.61
N VAL A 14 11.88 0.28 -64.09
CA VAL A 14 13.30 0.22 -64.50
C VAL A 14 13.68 0.75 -65.90
N ILE A 15 14.58 1.75 -65.91
CA ILE A 15 15.82 1.92 -66.73
C ILE A 15 16.05 3.40 -67.11
N LEU A 16 17.06 4.04 -66.48
CA LEU A 16 18.13 4.93 -67.01
C LEU A 16 18.62 5.82 -65.83
N VAL A 17 19.65 5.49 -65.05
CA VAL A 17 21.10 5.38 -65.32
C VAL A 17 21.73 6.64 -65.92
N ALA A 18 22.65 7.21 -65.13
CA ALA A 18 23.77 8.10 -65.42
C ALA A 18 23.52 9.61 -65.49
N THR A 19 23.86 10.29 -64.39
CA THR A 19 24.73 11.49 -64.24
C THR A 19 24.56 11.98 -62.79
N LEU A 20 25.55 12.39 -61.99
CA LEU A 20 26.95 12.72 -62.16
C LEU A 20 27.60 12.68 -60.75
N VAL A 21 28.92 12.47 -60.74
CA VAL A 21 29.84 12.28 -59.61
C VAL A 21 29.92 13.52 -58.69
N GLY A 22 30.07 13.28 -57.37
CA GLY A 22 30.89 14.13 -56.51
C GLY A 22 30.25 14.60 -55.19
N THR A 23 30.63 13.97 -54.08
CA THR A 23 31.33 14.56 -52.91
C THR A 23 31.18 13.61 -51.71
N TRP A 24 32.20 12.76 -51.51
CA TRP A 24 32.44 12.13 -50.22
C TRP A 24 33.26 13.10 -49.38
N ALA A 25 32.64 13.79 -48.43
CA ALA A 25 33.36 14.49 -47.38
C ALA A 25 32.44 14.73 -46.18
N PHE A 26 32.85 14.19 -45.03
CA PHE A 26 32.38 14.51 -43.67
C PHE A 26 30.96 14.06 -43.29
N GLN A 27 30.84 12.80 -42.82
CA GLN A 27 29.84 12.50 -41.79
C GLN A 27 30.35 13.07 -40.46
N PRO A 28 29.63 14.00 -39.80
CA PRO A 28 29.95 14.38 -38.43
C PRO A 28 29.69 13.17 -37.55
N GLN A 29 30.76 12.63 -36.97
CA GLN A 29 30.70 11.59 -35.95
C GLN A 29 29.89 12.16 -34.77
N GLN A 30 28.60 11.79 -34.68
CA GLN A 30 27.80 12.07 -33.51
C GLN A 30 28.46 11.36 -32.33
N LYS A 31 29.19 12.12 -31.51
CA LYS A 31 29.63 11.66 -30.20
C LYS A 31 28.38 11.34 -29.41
N HIS A 32 27.98 10.07 -29.36
CA HIS A 32 27.03 9.61 -28.36
C HIS A 32 27.62 9.97 -27.00
N ARG A 33 27.06 11.03 -26.37
CA ARG A 33 27.24 11.25 -24.94
C ARG A 33 26.67 10.02 -24.26
N ARG A 34 27.56 9.14 -23.81
CA ARG A 34 27.21 8.09 -22.86
C ARG A 34 26.59 8.81 -21.68
N ALA A 35 25.28 8.64 -21.49
CA ALA A 35 24.63 9.12 -20.28
C ALA A 35 25.39 8.50 -19.11
N SER A 36 25.98 9.34 -18.26
CA SER A 36 26.50 8.88 -16.98
C SER A 36 25.30 8.37 -16.20
N GLU A 37 25.15 7.05 -16.13
CA GLU A 37 24.22 6.41 -15.21
C GLU A 37 24.60 6.89 -13.81
N THR A 38 23.79 7.78 -13.24
CA THR A 38 23.89 8.10 -11.81
C THR A 38 23.77 6.79 -11.04
N PRO A 39 24.73 6.45 -10.17
CA PRO A 39 24.68 5.20 -9.43
C PRO A 39 23.39 5.16 -8.61
N VAL A 40 22.54 4.18 -8.89
CA VAL A 40 21.33 3.93 -8.11
C VAL A 40 21.77 3.50 -6.71
N VAL A 41 21.74 4.44 -5.76
CA VAL A 41 22.02 4.16 -4.35
C VAL A 41 20.95 3.18 -3.85
N ARG A 42 21.28 1.89 -3.80
CA ARG A 42 20.43 0.87 -3.20
C ARG A 42 20.38 1.12 -1.68
N ARG A 43 19.32 1.77 -1.21
CA ARG A 43 19.10 1.95 0.23
C ARG A 43 18.94 0.58 0.89
N SER A 44 19.77 0.31 1.90
CA SER A 44 19.67 -0.92 2.70
C SER A 44 18.32 -0.97 3.42
N TYR A 45 17.77 -2.18 3.55
CA TYR A 45 16.51 -2.41 4.26
C TYR A 45 16.73 -2.29 5.76
N LEU A 46 15.94 -1.43 6.40
CA LEU A 46 15.95 -1.26 7.85
C LEU A 46 14.74 -1.99 8.48
N PRO A 47 14.93 -3.12 9.18
CA PRO A 47 13.83 -3.85 9.81
C PRO A 47 13.19 -3.03 10.94
N LEU A 48 11.96 -3.39 11.32
CA LEU A 48 11.34 -2.94 12.56
C LEU A 48 11.89 -3.75 13.74
N SER A 49 12.14 -3.10 14.87
CA SER A 49 12.44 -3.77 16.13
C SER A 49 11.22 -3.76 17.05
N THR A 50 11.11 -4.77 17.92
CA THR A 50 10.10 -4.81 18.98
C THR A 50 10.25 -3.63 19.95
N LYS A 51 11.48 -3.15 20.19
CA LYS A 51 11.73 -1.93 20.97
C LYS A 51 11.04 -0.70 20.34
N MET A 52 11.21 -0.49 19.03
CA MET A 52 10.52 0.61 18.33
C MET A 52 9.00 0.49 18.42
N PHE A 53 8.48 -0.74 18.34
CA PHE A 53 7.06 -1.01 18.49
C PHE A 53 6.54 -0.57 19.87
N TYR A 54 7.26 -0.84 20.96
CA TYR A 54 6.81 -0.43 22.30
C TYR A 54 6.99 1.06 22.59
N GLN A 55 8.05 1.68 22.08
CA GLN A 55 8.41 3.06 22.42
C GLN A 55 7.64 4.12 21.61
N HIS A 56 7.09 3.75 20.44
CA HIS A 56 6.47 4.70 19.52
C HIS A 56 5.03 4.31 19.21
N PRO A 57 4.02 4.94 19.83
CA PRO A 57 2.63 4.52 19.70
C PRO A 57 2.10 4.55 18.27
N LYS A 58 2.48 5.53 17.44
CA LYS A 58 2.10 5.53 16.01
C LYS A 58 2.71 4.35 15.24
N MET A 59 3.97 4.01 15.54
CA MET A 59 4.64 2.85 14.91
C MET A 59 3.93 1.55 15.30
N ARG A 60 3.60 1.42 16.58
CA ARG A 60 2.87 0.31 17.16
C ARG A 60 1.54 0.09 16.45
N ASP A 61 0.70 1.11 16.44
CA ASP A 61 -0.66 1.01 15.93
C ASP A 61 -0.65 0.81 14.41
N SER A 62 0.25 1.48 13.67
CA SER A 62 0.46 1.20 12.24
C SER A 62 0.92 -0.23 11.96
N ALA A 63 1.79 -0.82 12.79
CA ALA A 63 2.24 -2.20 12.62
C ALA A 63 1.09 -3.20 12.88
N ILE A 64 0.29 -2.95 13.92
CA ILE A 64 -0.91 -3.75 14.24
C ILE A 64 -1.91 -3.69 13.08
N ILE A 65 -2.24 -2.49 12.59
CA ILE A 65 -3.18 -2.28 11.48
C ILE A 65 -2.66 -2.93 10.18
N TYR A 66 -1.37 -2.76 9.85
CA TYR A 66 -0.77 -3.41 8.68
C TYR A 66 -0.93 -4.93 8.76
N PHE A 67 -0.61 -5.51 9.92
CA PHE A 67 -0.72 -6.95 10.11
C PHE A 67 -2.18 -7.40 9.97
N ALA A 68 -3.11 -6.65 10.54
CA ALA A 68 -4.54 -6.94 10.42
C ALA A 68 -5.00 -6.99 8.96
N ILE A 69 -4.70 -5.95 8.20
CA ILE A 69 -5.08 -5.84 6.78
C ILE A 69 -4.41 -6.93 5.93
N LYS A 70 -3.16 -7.32 6.23
CA LYS A 70 -2.41 -8.22 5.34
C LYS A 70 -2.47 -9.69 5.71
N HIS A 71 -2.69 -10.01 6.98
CA HIS A 71 -2.47 -11.35 7.52
C HIS A 71 -3.64 -11.89 8.33
N LEU A 72 -4.65 -11.08 8.68
CA LEU A 72 -5.87 -11.62 9.26
C LEU A 72 -6.84 -12.01 8.15
N HIS A 73 -7.45 -13.18 8.32
CA HIS A 73 -8.53 -13.67 7.47
C HIS A 73 -9.91 -13.21 8.00
N ILE A 74 -10.00 -11.94 8.40
CA ILE A 74 -11.22 -11.27 8.88
C ILE A 74 -11.57 -10.20 7.85
N GLN A 75 -12.71 -10.34 7.17
CA GLN A 75 -13.04 -9.52 6.00
C GLN A 75 -13.14 -8.03 6.34
N ARG A 76 -13.72 -7.67 7.50
CA ARG A 76 -13.88 -6.26 7.91
C ARG A 76 -12.56 -5.51 8.05
N TRP A 77 -11.46 -6.20 8.35
CA TRP A 77 -10.13 -5.55 8.38
C TRP A 77 -9.64 -5.16 6.98
N GLN A 78 -10.21 -5.72 5.91
CA GLN A 78 -9.95 -5.29 4.54
C GLN A 78 -10.69 -3.99 4.18
N GLU A 79 -11.80 -3.68 4.86
CA GLU A 79 -12.55 -2.43 4.63
C GLU A 79 -11.74 -1.18 5.04
N VAL A 80 -10.84 -1.35 6.01
CA VAL A 80 -9.92 -0.28 6.44
C VAL A 80 -8.59 -0.31 5.66
N ALA A 81 -8.52 -0.94 4.48
CA ALA A 81 -7.27 -1.11 3.75
C ALA A 81 -6.83 0.10 2.89
N ASP A 82 -7.45 1.28 3.02
CA ASP A 82 -7.02 2.49 2.30
C ASP A 82 -5.82 3.17 2.99
N PHE A 83 -4.62 2.82 2.52
CA PHE A 83 -3.35 3.40 3.01
C PHE A 83 -3.17 4.90 2.71
N LYS A 84 -3.96 5.48 1.79
CA LYS A 84 -3.88 6.92 1.46
C LYS A 84 -4.75 7.75 2.39
N ALA A 85 -6.01 7.31 2.59
CA ALA A 85 -6.91 7.93 3.57
C ALA A 85 -6.32 7.82 4.98
N GLY A 86 -5.72 6.66 5.29
CA GLY A 86 -5.10 6.42 6.57
C GLY A 86 -6.11 6.01 7.63
N TRP A 87 -5.76 6.22 8.89
CA TRP A 87 -6.55 5.77 10.02
C TRP A 87 -6.55 6.76 11.17
N GLN A 88 -7.70 6.85 11.84
CA GLN A 88 -7.80 7.46 13.16
C GLN A 88 -7.94 6.35 14.19
N VAL A 89 -7.02 6.30 15.16
CA VAL A 89 -7.05 5.36 16.27
C VAL A 89 -7.52 6.08 17.52
N GLU A 90 -8.69 5.68 18.02
CA GLU A 90 -9.28 6.23 19.24
C GLU A 90 -9.07 5.26 20.39
N ARG A 91 -8.53 5.78 21.50
CA ARG A 91 -8.15 4.97 22.65
C ARG A 91 -9.07 5.24 23.81
N TYR A 92 -9.70 4.19 24.32
CA TYR A 92 -10.61 4.25 25.45
C TYR A 92 -10.14 3.33 26.56
N GLN A 93 -10.23 3.79 27.80
CA GLN A 93 -10.02 2.93 28.96
C GLN A 93 -11.36 2.40 29.46
N LYS A 94 -11.61 1.09 29.32
CA LYS A 94 -12.85 0.43 29.75
C LYS A 94 -12.51 -0.72 30.70
N ALA A 95 -13.08 -0.69 31.91
CA ALA A 95 -12.87 -1.72 32.94
C ALA A 95 -11.38 -2.06 33.18
N GLY A 96 -10.50 -1.05 33.16
CA GLY A 96 -9.07 -1.22 33.38
C GLY A 96 -8.27 -1.75 32.18
N LYS A 97 -8.90 -1.92 31.01
CA LYS A 97 -8.24 -2.30 29.75
C LYS A 97 -8.33 -1.18 28.71
N TRP A 98 -7.31 -1.08 27.87
CA TRP A 98 -7.29 -0.13 26.76
C TRP A 98 -7.86 -0.77 25.49
N GLN A 99 -8.90 -0.16 24.95
CA GLN A 99 -9.47 -0.49 23.63
C GLN A 99 -8.99 0.52 22.60
N TYR A 100 -8.55 0.04 21.43
CA TYR A 100 -8.02 0.84 20.34
C TYR A 100 -8.93 0.70 19.12
N LEU A 101 -9.84 1.65 18.95
CA LEU A 101 -10.81 1.69 17.87
C LEU A 101 -10.14 2.24 16.61
N VAL A 102 -10.24 1.51 15.51
CA VAL A 102 -9.59 1.82 14.23
C VAL A 102 -10.66 2.23 13.23
N TRP A 103 -10.68 3.53 12.93
CA TRP A 103 -11.55 4.10 11.92
C TRP A 103 -10.85 4.21 10.56
N PRO A 104 -11.57 3.99 9.45
CA PRO A 104 -11.07 4.34 8.13
C PRO A 104 -11.00 5.87 8.00
N ASP A 105 -9.93 6.39 7.39
CA ASP A 105 -9.59 7.81 7.31
C ASP A 105 -9.02 8.41 8.61
N GLN A 106 -7.87 9.09 8.48
CA GLN A 106 -7.17 9.76 9.56
C GLN A 106 -7.86 11.04 10.07
N ASN A 107 -8.82 11.58 9.31
CA ASN A 107 -9.54 12.82 9.60
C ASN A 107 -11.04 12.59 9.84
N ILE A 108 -11.48 11.34 9.96
CA ILE A 108 -12.91 11.00 10.14
C ILE A 108 -13.53 11.74 11.33
N GLY A 109 -14.61 12.44 11.05
CA GLY A 109 -15.41 13.21 12.01
C GLY A 109 -16.49 12.37 12.69
N ASP A 110 -17.08 12.88 13.75
CA ASP A 110 -18.04 12.12 14.56
C ASP A 110 -19.34 11.78 13.81
N GLN A 111 -19.74 12.60 12.85
CA GLN A 111 -20.92 12.36 12.01
C GLN A 111 -20.75 11.16 11.05
N GLU A 112 -19.51 10.81 10.72
CA GLU A 112 -19.17 9.70 9.82
C GLU A 112 -19.05 8.37 10.57
N LYS A 113 -18.94 8.40 11.90
CA LYS A 113 -18.79 7.23 12.78
C LYS A 113 -20.13 6.57 13.09
N GLN A 114 -20.79 6.05 12.07
CA GLN A 114 -22.14 5.48 12.19
C GLN A 114 -22.14 3.97 12.40
N LEU A 115 -21.01 3.30 12.20
CA LEU A 115 -20.84 1.86 12.34
C LEU A 115 -19.80 1.52 13.40
N THR A 116 -19.93 0.35 14.03
CA THR A 116 -18.92 -0.15 14.96
C THR A 116 -17.57 -0.30 14.26
N PRO A 117 -16.49 0.33 14.73
CA PRO A 117 -15.18 0.23 14.09
C PRO A 117 -14.56 -1.14 14.35
N ASN A 118 -13.56 -1.50 13.54
CA ASN A 118 -12.62 -2.55 13.95
C ASN A 118 -11.85 -2.06 15.18
N TRP A 119 -11.47 -2.96 16.07
CA TRP A 119 -10.68 -2.55 17.24
C TRP A 119 -9.74 -3.65 17.70
N PHE A 120 -8.79 -3.28 18.55
CA PHE A 120 -7.91 -4.25 19.18
C PHE A 120 -7.65 -3.89 20.65
N GLU A 121 -7.21 -4.90 21.40
CA GLU A 121 -6.67 -4.77 22.76
C GLU A 121 -5.22 -5.25 22.77
N ILE A 122 -4.41 -4.66 23.64
CA ILE A 122 -3.04 -5.11 23.91
C ILE A 122 -2.98 -5.63 25.34
N SER A 123 -2.68 -6.90 25.48
CA SER A 123 -2.60 -7.59 26.76
C SER A 123 -1.24 -7.37 27.46
N LYS A 124 -1.18 -7.68 28.76
CA LYS A 124 0.04 -7.60 29.56
C LYS A 124 1.11 -8.62 29.14
N ASP A 125 0.69 -9.75 28.57
CA ASP A 125 1.56 -10.80 28.02
C ASP A 125 1.99 -10.55 26.56
N HIS A 126 1.92 -9.29 26.11
CA HIS A 126 2.42 -8.86 24.81
C HIS A 126 1.71 -9.51 23.61
N ARG A 127 0.39 -9.70 23.72
CA ARG A 127 -0.46 -10.18 22.63
C ARG A 127 -1.43 -9.09 22.21
N VAL A 128 -1.81 -9.12 20.94
CA VAL A 128 -2.83 -8.25 20.37
C VAL A 128 -4.04 -9.11 20.05
N THR A 129 -5.18 -8.76 20.62
CA THR A 129 -6.47 -9.36 20.26
C THR A 129 -7.20 -8.39 19.35
N TYR A 130 -7.47 -8.82 18.13
CA TYR A 130 -8.22 -8.08 17.13
C TYR A 130 -9.69 -8.45 17.24
N HIS A 131 -10.57 -7.48 17.02
CA HIS A 131 -12.02 -7.61 17.09
C HIS A 131 -12.66 -6.93 15.88
N SER A 132 -13.70 -7.55 15.34
CA SER A 132 -14.48 -7.08 14.20
C SER A 132 -15.91 -7.55 14.32
N PHE A 133 -16.86 -6.64 14.17
CA PHE A 133 -18.30 -6.93 14.20
C PHE A 133 -18.82 -7.11 12.78
N GLU A 134 -19.30 -8.31 12.41
CA GLU A 134 -19.92 -8.54 11.11
C GLU A 134 -21.43 -8.32 11.18
N VAL A 135 -21.99 -7.50 10.27
CA VAL A 135 -23.42 -7.09 10.27
C VAL A 135 -24.25 -7.85 9.21
N HIS A 136 -23.67 -8.84 8.52
CA HIS A 136 -24.30 -9.43 7.33
C HIS A 136 -24.23 -10.97 7.24
N THR A 137 -23.94 -11.68 8.32
CA THR A 137 -23.99 -13.14 8.33
C THR A 137 -25.42 -13.62 8.60
N ALA A 138 -26.00 -14.37 7.65
CA ALA A 138 -27.32 -14.99 7.77
C ALA A 138 -27.45 -16.00 8.94
N ALA A 139 -26.34 -16.26 9.64
CA ALA A 139 -26.26 -17.00 10.89
C ALA A 139 -25.58 -16.10 11.93
N SER A 140 -26.37 -15.20 12.54
CA SER A 140 -26.00 -14.34 13.67
C SER A 140 -24.91 -13.29 13.39
N ASP A 141 -25.13 -12.08 13.91
CA ASP A 141 -24.04 -11.12 14.10
C ASP A 141 -23.01 -11.76 15.03
N GLU A 142 -21.80 -12.06 14.54
CA GLU A 142 -20.75 -12.70 15.33
C GLU A 142 -19.52 -11.80 15.42
N ASP A 143 -19.03 -11.61 16.64
CA ASP A 143 -17.76 -10.93 16.90
C ASP A 143 -16.60 -11.83 16.50
N GLN A 144 -16.03 -11.57 15.32
CA GLN A 144 -14.82 -12.23 14.89
C GLN A 144 -13.61 -11.69 15.65
N HIS A 145 -12.78 -12.59 16.16
CA HIS A 145 -11.58 -12.21 16.88
C HIS A 145 -10.39 -13.11 16.57
N ALA A 146 -9.19 -12.53 16.67
CA ALA A 146 -7.93 -13.24 16.50
C ALA A 146 -6.90 -12.73 17.50
N THR A 147 -6.09 -13.61 18.08
CA THR A 147 -5.03 -13.21 19.04
C THR A 147 -3.65 -13.55 18.50
N VAL A 148 -2.78 -12.54 18.40
CA VAL A 148 -1.43 -12.69 17.82
C VAL A 148 -0.39 -12.08 18.76
N ALA A 149 0.72 -12.77 18.96
CA ALA A 149 1.83 -12.24 19.74
C ALA A 149 2.55 -11.09 19.00
N ILE A 150 2.97 -10.05 19.72
CA ILE A 150 3.62 -8.86 19.12
C ILE A 150 4.90 -9.24 18.36
N ASN A 151 5.67 -10.20 18.86
CA ASN A 151 6.86 -10.69 18.18
C ASN A 151 6.52 -11.29 16.80
N ARG A 152 5.40 -12.02 16.68
CA ARG A 152 4.92 -12.57 15.40
C ARG A 152 4.55 -11.45 14.42
N ILE A 153 3.90 -10.39 14.91
CA ILE A 153 3.56 -9.21 14.10
C ILE A 153 4.83 -8.59 13.51
N VAL A 154 5.81 -8.28 14.36
CA VAL A 154 7.08 -7.64 13.93
C VAL A 154 7.87 -8.54 12.99
N THR A 155 7.99 -9.83 13.31
CA THR A 155 8.69 -10.81 12.48
C THR A 155 8.04 -10.93 11.09
N GLN A 156 6.71 -11.00 11.03
CA GLN A 156 6.00 -11.10 9.75
C GLN A 156 6.17 -9.85 8.89
N ILE A 157 6.03 -8.65 9.47
CA ILE A 157 6.27 -7.38 8.75
C ILE A 157 7.70 -7.32 8.18
N ASN A 158 8.67 -7.84 8.94
CA ASN A 158 10.05 -7.88 8.48
C ASN A 158 10.27 -8.91 7.37
N ALA A 159 9.63 -10.08 7.45
CA ALA A 159 9.63 -11.09 6.41
C ALA A 159 9.03 -10.56 5.09
N ASP A 160 7.95 -9.77 5.19
CA ASP A 160 7.33 -9.09 4.05
C ASP A 160 8.18 -7.93 3.46
N ARG A 161 9.31 -7.61 4.10
CA ARG A 161 10.09 -6.37 3.85
C ARG A 161 9.25 -5.09 3.94
N ALA A 162 8.21 -5.09 4.77
CA ALA A 162 7.20 -4.02 4.84
C ALA A 162 7.50 -2.93 5.89
N ALA A 163 8.63 -3.00 6.60
CA ALA A 163 9.02 -2.00 7.59
C ALA A 163 9.02 -0.56 7.05
N GLY A 164 9.40 -0.34 5.79
CA GLY A 164 9.32 0.98 5.15
C GLY A 164 7.88 1.45 4.96
N THR A 165 6.95 0.54 4.65
CA THR A 165 5.52 0.82 4.52
C THR A 165 4.92 1.21 5.86
N VAL A 166 5.17 0.44 6.92
CA VAL A 166 4.69 0.77 8.26
C VAL A 166 5.20 2.12 8.73
N ARG A 167 6.47 2.46 8.48
CA ARG A 167 7.01 3.80 8.77
C ARG A 167 6.33 4.93 7.97
N ARG A 168 5.75 4.65 6.80
CA ARG A 168 4.97 5.66 6.05
C ARG A 168 3.56 5.79 6.58
N MET A 169 2.93 4.68 7.00
CA MET A 169 1.59 4.68 7.59
C MET A 169 1.49 5.60 8.80
N THR A 170 2.58 5.78 9.58
CA THR A 170 2.58 6.69 10.73
C THR A 170 2.29 8.15 10.38
N ARG A 171 2.48 8.55 9.11
CA ARG A 171 2.13 9.90 8.61
C ARG A 171 0.65 10.06 8.30
N HIS A 172 -0.04 8.95 8.06
CA HIS A 172 -1.47 8.86 7.77
C HIS A 172 -2.20 8.23 8.97
N LEU A 173 -1.69 8.44 10.18
CA LEU A 173 -2.25 7.89 11.41
C LEU A 173 -2.46 9.02 12.42
N THR A 174 -3.72 9.25 12.77
CA THR A 174 -4.12 10.13 13.87
C THR A 174 -4.41 9.29 15.11
N ILE A 175 -4.01 9.75 16.29
CA ILE A 175 -4.35 9.10 17.55
C ILE A 175 -5.15 10.09 18.39
N LYS A 176 -6.32 9.66 18.88
CA LYS A 176 -7.11 10.37 19.88
C LYS A 176 -7.19 9.52 21.14
N VAL A 177 -7.07 10.16 22.31
CA VAL A 177 -7.13 9.49 23.60
C VAL A 177 -8.33 10.05 24.35
N HIS A 178 -9.18 9.16 24.83
CA HIS A 178 -10.39 9.45 25.57
C HIS A 178 -10.24 8.88 26.97
N ASN A 179 -10.48 9.72 27.98
CA ASN A 179 -10.42 9.38 29.39
C ASN A 179 -11.83 9.20 29.95
#